data_AF-A0A971ZXY8-F1
#
_entry.id   AF-A0A971ZXY8-F1
#
_cell.length_a   1.000
_cell.length_b   1.000
_cell.length_c   1.000
_cell.angle_alpha   90.00
_cell.angle_beta   90.00
_cell.angle_gamma   90.00
#
_symmetry.space_group_name_H-M   'P 1'
#
loop_
_entity.id
_entity.type
_entity.pdbx_description
1 polymer ?
#
loop_
_entity_poly.entity_id
_entity_poly.type
_entity_poly.pdbx_seq_one_letter_code
_entity_poly.pdbx_strand_id
1 'polypeptide(L)'
;MPFHALGNYKTVEELVEDLPNIHMATKNHRGESVIAPDFHFMFADSTKRCVIIEPQNKKLICYENPYNVMTNSPGFKSHVRRLNKLLDLDNLEDFNSVKSLPGGYDPTSRFIKAFYLTKMHVKPNNYKEALSYSYNILSAMALPNGFIRNKKYNYNTYTRYICLYDSKHRLLTVKSDTNPMVYELAFEDIEEEDKRQAFFLETDFVTEKLNK
;
A
#
# COMPACT_ATOMS: atom_id res chain seq x y z
N MET A 1 0.95 -2.50 -15.56
CA MET A 1 0.34 -1.23 -15.14
C MET A 1 1.31 -0.36 -14.32
N PRO A 2 1.84 -0.75 -13.14
CA PRO A 2 2.65 0.16 -12.31
C PRO A 2 3.90 0.72 -13.00
N PHE A 3 4.71 -0.12 -13.67
CA PHE A 3 5.89 0.35 -14.41
C PHE A 3 5.56 1.35 -15.52
N HIS A 4 4.47 1.10 -16.26
CA HIS A 4 4.04 2.01 -17.32
C HIS A 4 3.58 3.34 -16.72
N ALA A 5 2.76 3.30 -15.67
CA ALA A 5 2.28 4.51 -15.01
C ALA A 5 3.42 5.36 -14.45
N LEU A 6 4.32 4.76 -13.67
CA LEU A 6 5.43 5.46 -13.03
C LEU A 6 6.50 5.94 -14.02
N GLY A 7 6.61 5.31 -15.20
CA GLY A 7 7.57 5.69 -16.23
C GLY A 7 7.07 6.71 -17.24
N ASN A 8 5.75 6.96 -17.33
CA ASN A 8 5.16 7.79 -18.39
C ASN A 8 4.35 9.00 -17.90
N TYR A 9 3.95 9.04 -16.62
CA TYR A 9 3.13 10.14 -16.08
C TYR A 9 3.77 10.78 -14.85
N LYS A 10 3.68 12.11 -14.77
CA LYS A 10 4.14 12.92 -13.64
C LYS A 10 3.06 13.11 -12.58
N THR A 11 1.79 13.10 -13.00
CA THR A 11 0.65 13.32 -12.10
C THR A 11 -0.41 12.24 -12.25
N VAL A 12 -1.25 12.09 -11.24
CA VAL A 12 -2.44 11.24 -11.30
C VAL A 12 -3.40 11.72 -12.39
N GLU A 13 -3.47 13.03 -12.67
CA GLU A 13 -4.32 13.57 -13.74
C GLU A 13 -3.91 13.05 -15.11
N GLU A 14 -2.63 13.17 -15.47
CA GLU A 14 -2.12 12.68 -16.75
C GLU A 14 -2.40 11.18 -16.94
N LEU A 15 -2.23 10.39 -15.87
CA LEU A 15 -2.57 8.97 -15.90
C LEU A 15 -4.07 8.76 -16.15
N VAL A 16 -4.94 9.46 -15.41
CA VAL A 16 -6.40 9.31 -15.50
C VAL A 16 -6.93 9.69 -16.87
N GLU A 17 -6.40 10.75 -17.47
CA GLU A 17 -6.73 11.19 -18.83
C GLU A 17 -6.38 10.13 -19.88
N ASP A 18 -5.27 9.40 -19.71
CA ASP A 18 -4.82 8.37 -20.66
C ASP A 18 -5.37 6.96 -20.39
N LEU A 19 -6.08 6.73 -19.27
CA LEU A 19 -6.68 5.43 -18.94
C LEU A 19 -7.53 4.79 -20.05
N PRO A 20 -8.32 5.54 -20.87
CA PRO A 20 -9.05 4.96 -21.99
C PRO A 20 -8.16 4.28 -23.05
N ASN A 21 -6.88 4.65 -23.13
CA ASN A 21 -5.90 4.07 -24.06
C ASN A 21 -5.15 2.88 -23.44
N ILE A 22 -5.21 2.72 -22.11
CA ILE A 22 -4.50 1.66 -21.39
C ILE A 22 -5.34 0.38 -21.34
N HIS A 23 -4.78 -0.69 -21.89
CA HIS A 23 -5.41 -2.01 -21.93
C HIS A 23 -4.60 -3.03 -21.13
N MET A 24 -5.28 -3.87 -20.35
CA MET A 24 -4.62 -4.97 -19.66
C MET A 24 -4.33 -6.12 -20.63
N ALA A 25 -3.05 -6.44 -20.79
CA ALA A 25 -2.62 -7.57 -21.60
C ALA A 25 -3.06 -8.89 -20.96
N THR A 26 -3.68 -9.77 -21.76
CA THR A 26 -3.98 -11.16 -21.39
C THR A 26 -2.91 -12.14 -21.87
N LYS A 27 -1.89 -11.63 -22.57
CA LYS A 27 -0.76 -12.39 -23.13
C LYS A 27 0.57 -11.72 -22.78
N ASN A 28 1.62 -12.53 -22.63
CA ASN A 28 2.97 -12.04 -22.39
C ASN A 28 3.68 -11.69 -23.71
N HIS A 29 4.94 -11.26 -23.65
CA HIS A 29 5.74 -10.90 -24.84
C HIS A 29 5.98 -12.08 -25.80
N ARG A 30 5.70 -13.32 -25.38
CA ARG A 30 5.80 -14.55 -26.20
C ARG A 30 4.45 -14.98 -26.77
N GLY A 31 3.38 -14.23 -26.51
CA GLY A 31 2.02 -14.56 -26.93
C GLY A 31 1.33 -15.63 -26.07
N GLU A 32 1.97 -16.09 -25.00
CA GLU A 32 1.41 -17.08 -24.08
C GLU A 32 0.39 -16.41 -23.16
N SER A 33 -0.72 -17.09 -22.89
CA SER A 33 -1.73 -16.64 -21.94
C SER A 33 -1.09 -16.45 -20.57
N VAL A 34 -1.22 -15.25 -20.01
CA VAL A 34 -0.79 -14.98 -18.63
C VAL A 34 -2.01 -14.98 -17.75
N ILE A 35 -1.92 -15.71 -16.63
CA ILE A 35 -2.81 -15.48 -15.51
C ILE A 35 -2.37 -14.14 -14.93
N ALA A 36 -3.03 -13.07 -15.33
CA ALA A 36 -2.96 -11.80 -14.62
C ALA A 36 -3.80 -11.98 -13.35
N PRO A 37 -3.20 -11.94 -12.15
CA PRO A 37 -3.99 -11.88 -10.93
C PRO A 37 -4.94 -10.69 -10.99
N ASP A 38 -6.11 -10.82 -10.38
CA ASP A 38 -7.08 -9.72 -10.26
C ASP A 38 -6.50 -8.62 -9.37
N PHE A 39 -5.72 -7.74 -9.98
CA PHE A 39 -5.11 -6.58 -9.33
C PHE A 39 -6.01 -5.36 -9.49
N HIS A 40 -6.10 -4.58 -8.43
CA HIS A 40 -6.46 -3.16 -8.48
C HIS A 40 -5.26 -2.33 -8.05
N PHE A 41 -5.24 -1.07 -8.47
CA PHE A 41 -4.10 -0.19 -8.29
C PHE A 41 -4.54 1.07 -7.54
N MET A 42 -3.71 1.54 -6.62
CA MET A 42 -3.86 2.84 -5.98
C MET A 42 -2.71 3.72 -6.47
N PHE A 43 -3.03 4.90 -6.97
CA PHE A 43 -2.04 5.90 -7.37
C PHE A 43 -2.28 7.17 -6.57
N ALA A 44 -1.18 7.76 -6.08
CA ALA A 44 -1.19 9.05 -5.42
C ALA A 44 0.04 9.84 -5.88
N ASP A 45 -0.07 11.17 -5.95
CA ASP A 45 1.02 12.05 -6.35
C ASP A 45 1.29 13.17 -5.34
N SER A 46 2.23 14.06 -5.67
CA SER A 46 2.62 15.21 -4.83
C SER A 46 1.51 16.26 -4.67
N THR A 47 0.46 16.24 -5.50
CA THR A 47 -0.74 17.09 -5.33
C THR A 47 -1.66 16.58 -4.23
N LYS A 48 -1.37 15.38 -3.69
CA LYS A 48 -2.20 14.62 -2.74
C LYS A 48 -3.48 14.04 -3.34
N ARG A 49 -3.67 14.15 -4.66
CA ARG A 49 -4.74 13.41 -5.34
C ARG A 49 -4.44 11.92 -5.21
N CYS A 50 -5.46 11.13 -4.89
CA CYS A 50 -5.37 9.69 -4.78
C CYS A 50 -6.54 9.05 -5.52
N VAL A 51 -6.25 8.06 -6.36
CA VAL A 51 -7.26 7.30 -7.10
C VAL A 51 -7.07 5.81 -6.91
N ILE A 52 -8.16 5.06 -7.07
CA ILE A 52 -8.17 3.61 -7.20
C ILE A 52 -8.62 3.25 -8.62
N ILE A 53 -7.86 2.38 -9.27
CA ILE A 53 -8.15 1.86 -10.60
C ILE A 53 -8.46 0.36 -10.46
N GLU A 54 -9.69 -0.03 -10.76
CA GLU A 54 -10.14 -1.42 -10.73
C GLU A 54 -10.48 -1.91 -12.15
N PRO A 55 -10.01 -3.09 -12.55
CA PRO A 55 -10.45 -3.69 -13.79
C PRO A 55 -11.88 -4.25 -13.64
N GLN A 56 -12.79 -3.79 -14.48
CA GLN A 56 -14.17 -4.26 -14.52
C GLN A 56 -14.58 -4.47 -15.98
N ASN A 57 -15.01 -5.68 -16.32
CA ASN A 57 -15.45 -6.04 -17.69
C ASN A 57 -14.44 -5.62 -18.78
N LYS A 58 -13.15 -5.92 -18.56
CA LYS A 58 -12.02 -5.57 -19.45
C LYS A 58 -11.74 -4.06 -19.61
N LYS A 59 -12.37 -3.21 -18.81
CA LYS A 59 -12.10 -1.76 -18.74
C LYS A 59 -11.43 -1.41 -17.42
N LEU A 60 -10.60 -0.38 -17.43
CA LEU A 60 -10.06 0.22 -16.21
C LEU A 60 -11.03 1.28 -15.71
N ILE A 61 -11.60 1.07 -14.53
CA ILE A 61 -12.53 2.03 -13.89
C ILE A 61 -11.76 2.78 -12.81
N CYS A 62 -11.72 4.10 -12.93
CA CYS A 62 -11.09 4.99 -11.96
C CYS A 62 -12.11 5.47 -10.92
N TYR A 63 -11.69 5.51 -9.66
CA TYR A 63 -12.42 6.08 -8.54
C TYR A 63 -11.54 7.08 -7.80
N GLU A 64 -12.08 8.26 -7.51
CA GLU A 64 -11.45 9.16 -6.53
C GLU A 64 -11.41 8.50 -5.16
N ASN A 65 -10.27 8.60 -4.47
CA ASN A 65 -10.04 7.99 -3.17
C ASN A 65 -9.70 9.03 -2.10
N PRO A 66 -10.69 9.80 -1.60
CA PRO A 66 -10.48 10.77 -0.51
C PRO A 66 -10.17 10.09 0.85
N TYR A 67 -10.27 8.75 0.91
CA TYR A 67 -10.00 7.96 2.10
C TYR A 67 -8.52 7.60 2.24
N ASN A 68 -7.72 7.74 1.17
CA ASN A 68 -6.28 7.43 1.13
C ASN A 68 -5.93 6.00 1.59
N VAL A 69 -6.85 5.04 1.37
CA VAL A 69 -6.67 3.64 1.76
C VAL A 69 -7.12 2.73 0.63
N MET A 70 -6.41 1.62 0.42
CA MET A 70 -6.81 0.50 -0.42
C MET A 70 -6.34 -0.80 0.23
N THR A 71 -7.12 -1.89 0.10
CA THR A 71 -6.71 -3.22 0.58
C THR A 71 -6.79 -4.28 -0.52
N ASN A 72 -7.72 -5.22 -0.43
CA ASN A 72 -7.98 -6.25 -1.44
C ASN A 72 -9.50 -6.33 -1.66
N SER A 73 -9.99 -7.35 -2.36
CA SER A 73 -11.42 -7.59 -2.56
C SER A 73 -12.23 -7.55 -1.26
N PRO A 74 -13.46 -7.00 -1.27
CA PRO A 74 -14.25 -6.60 -2.44
C PRO A 74 -13.80 -5.26 -3.08
N GLY A 75 -14.44 -4.85 -4.18
CA GLY A 75 -14.12 -3.60 -4.86
C GLY A 75 -14.38 -2.34 -4.00
N PHE A 76 -13.75 -1.23 -4.37
CA PHE A 76 -13.66 0.00 -3.58
C PHE A 76 -14.99 0.55 -3.06
N LYS A 77 -16.03 0.64 -3.92
CA LYS A 77 -17.38 1.08 -3.51
C LYS A 77 -17.96 0.24 -2.35
N SER A 78 -17.59 -1.04 -2.30
CA SER A 78 -18.03 -1.98 -1.28
C SER A 78 -17.35 -1.72 0.06
N HIS A 79 -16.07 -1.31 0.04
CA HIS A 79 -15.35 -0.85 1.23
C HIS A 79 -15.95 0.46 1.75
N VAL A 80 -16.14 1.46 0.88
CA VAL A 80 -16.74 2.76 1.24
C VAL A 80 -18.11 2.59 1.89
N ARG A 81 -18.99 1.75 1.31
CA ARG A 81 -20.31 1.48 1.91
C ARG A 81 -20.20 0.88 3.32
N ARG A 82 -19.22 0.00 3.57
CA ARG A 82 -19.05 -0.62 4.89
C ARG A 82 -18.40 0.34 5.89
N LEU A 83 -17.50 1.19 5.42
CA LEU A 83 -16.92 2.28 6.21
C LEU A 83 -18.04 3.20 6.73
N ASN A 84 -18.86 3.75 5.82
CA ASN A 84 -19.94 4.69 6.17
C ASN A 84 -21.08 4.05 6.97
N LYS A 85 -21.18 2.72 6.98
CA LYS A 85 -22.13 2.01 7.85
C LYS A 85 -21.64 1.94 9.30
N LEU A 86 -20.32 1.89 9.50
CA LEU A 86 -19.72 1.73 10.83
C LEU A 86 -19.30 3.05 11.46
N LEU A 87 -18.79 3.98 10.66
CA LEU A 87 -18.23 5.24 11.09
C LEU A 87 -19.12 6.40 10.63
N ASP A 88 -19.39 7.32 11.54
CA ASP A 88 -19.81 8.67 11.20
C ASP A 88 -18.54 9.46 10.83
N LEU A 89 -18.37 9.76 9.55
CA LEU A 89 -17.16 10.40 9.05
C LEU A 89 -17.05 11.87 9.48
N ASP A 90 -18.16 12.50 9.83
CA ASP A 90 -18.21 13.87 10.31
C ASP A 90 -17.95 13.95 11.83
N ASN A 91 -18.02 12.82 12.54
CA ASN A 91 -17.82 12.74 13.99
C ASN A 91 -17.05 11.47 14.41
N LEU A 92 -15.79 11.37 13.99
CA LEU A 92 -14.92 10.24 14.32
C LEU A 92 -14.45 10.21 15.79
N GLU A 93 -14.48 11.36 16.48
CA GLU A 93 -14.02 11.49 17.87
C GLU A 93 -14.93 10.74 18.86
N ASP A 94 -16.24 10.71 18.59
CA ASP A 94 -17.22 10.00 19.41
C ASP A 94 -17.23 8.48 19.15
N PHE A 95 -16.51 7.99 18.15
CA PHE A 95 -16.44 6.56 17.85
C PHE A 95 -15.62 5.82 18.91
N ASN A 96 -16.26 4.89 19.63
CA ASN A 96 -15.60 4.02 20.61
C ASN A 96 -14.68 2.99 19.94
N SER A 97 -13.53 3.44 19.46
CA SER A 97 -12.59 2.64 18.69
C SER A 97 -11.99 1.48 19.45
N VAL A 98 -11.79 1.62 20.76
CA VAL A 98 -11.25 0.54 21.62
C VAL A 98 -12.12 -0.72 21.57
N LYS A 99 -13.44 -0.56 21.46
CA LYS A 99 -14.39 -1.69 21.42
C LYS A 99 -14.93 -2.00 20.03
N SER A 100 -15.12 -0.97 19.20
CA SER A 100 -15.89 -1.07 17.96
C SER A 100 -15.03 -1.12 16.70
N LEU A 101 -13.73 -0.82 16.79
CA LEU A 101 -12.86 -0.92 15.62
C LEU A 101 -12.64 -2.40 15.25
N PRO A 102 -12.81 -2.82 13.98
CA PRO A 102 -12.65 -4.21 13.60
C PRO A 102 -11.24 -4.73 13.88
N GLY A 103 -11.14 -5.82 14.65
CA GLY A 103 -9.89 -6.53 14.92
C GLY A 103 -9.52 -7.58 13.86
N GLY A 104 -10.40 -7.81 12.88
CA GLY A 104 -10.20 -8.79 11.82
C GLY A 104 -9.07 -8.41 10.87
N TYR A 105 -8.44 -9.43 10.27
CA TYR A 105 -7.39 -9.27 9.26
C TYR A 105 -7.89 -9.44 7.82
N ASP A 106 -9.20 -9.66 7.65
CA ASP A 106 -9.82 -9.65 6.33
C ASP A 106 -9.69 -8.26 5.68
N PRO A 107 -9.78 -8.16 4.34
CA PRO A 107 -9.56 -6.90 3.64
C PRO A 107 -10.46 -5.74 4.07
N THR A 108 -11.72 -6.01 4.46
CA THR A 108 -12.66 -4.97 4.90
C THR A 108 -12.27 -4.45 6.26
N SER A 109 -11.99 -5.34 7.22
CA SER A 109 -11.54 -4.94 8.56
C SER A 109 -10.24 -4.13 8.49
N ARG A 110 -9.27 -4.57 7.67
CA ARG A 110 -8.03 -3.81 7.44
C ARG A 110 -8.27 -2.45 6.80
N PHE A 111 -9.21 -2.34 5.86
CA PHE A 111 -9.55 -1.06 5.21
C PHE A 111 -10.09 -0.05 6.23
N ILE A 112 -11.07 -0.45 7.03
CA ILE A 112 -11.69 0.39 8.06
C ILE A 112 -10.65 0.78 9.12
N LYS A 113 -9.85 -0.20 9.58
CA LYS A 113 -8.80 0.03 10.58
C LYS A 113 -7.73 1.00 10.07
N ALA A 114 -7.24 0.82 8.85
CA ALA A 114 -6.28 1.73 8.22
C ALA A 114 -6.84 3.15 8.10
N PHE A 115 -8.08 3.29 7.64
CA PHE A 115 -8.73 4.60 7.51
C PHE A 115 -8.82 5.31 8.86
N TYR A 116 -9.37 4.62 9.87
CA TYR A 116 -9.55 5.21 11.19
C TYR A 116 -8.21 5.63 11.82
N LEU A 117 -7.21 4.74 11.80
CA LEU A 117 -5.88 5.05 12.35
C LEU A 117 -5.20 6.20 11.60
N THR A 118 -5.37 6.28 10.27
CA THR A 118 -4.82 7.38 9.47
C THR A 118 -5.54 8.70 9.73
N LYS A 119 -6.84 8.70 10.03
CA LYS A 119 -7.57 9.94 10.35
C LYS A 119 -7.34 10.42 11.78
N MET A 120 -7.18 9.50 12.72
CA MET A 120 -7.03 9.81 14.15
C MET A 120 -5.58 9.95 14.62
N HIS A 121 -4.59 9.71 13.75
CA HIS A 121 -3.19 9.89 14.13
C HIS A 121 -2.90 11.35 14.52
N VAL A 122 -1.98 11.53 15.47
CA VAL A 122 -1.47 12.85 15.82
C VAL A 122 -0.64 13.39 14.65
N LYS A 123 -0.83 14.66 14.32
CA LYS A 123 -0.07 15.34 13.27
C LYS A 123 1.43 15.27 13.59
N PRO A 124 2.27 14.70 12.71
CA PRO A 124 3.70 14.63 12.94
C PRO A 124 4.35 16.02 12.83
N ASN A 125 5.40 16.26 13.61
CA ASN A 125 6.16 17.51 13.60
C ASN A 125 7.16 17.57 12.43
N ASN A 126 7.60 16.43 11.93
CA ASN A 126 8.54 16.31 10.81
C ASN A 126 8.33 15.00 10.02
N TYR A 127 9.04 14.86 8.90
CA TYR A 127 8.87 13.70 8.02
C TYR A 127 9.31 12.37 8.67
N LYS A 128 10.35 12.37 9.52
CA LYS A 128 10.80 11.16 10.21
C LYS A 128 9.74 10.63 11.18
N GLU A 129 9.08 11.53 11.90
CA GLU A 129 7.94 11.19 12.74
C GLU A 129 6.75 10.69 11.90
N ALA A 130 6.49 11.31 10.74
CA ALA A 130 5.47 10.84 9.80
C ALA A 130 5.74 9.41 9.31
N LEU A 131 7.00 9.09 8.97
CA LEU A 131 7.43 7.74 8.60
C LEU A 131 7.23 6.76 9.76
N SER A 132 7.65 7.14 10.97
CA SER A 132 7.48 6.32 12.18
C SER A 132 6.00 6.01 12.45
N TYR A 133 5.13 7.01 12.41
CA TYR A 133 3.69 6.82 12.59
C TYR A 133 3.07 5.97 11.49
N SER A 134 3.51 6.13 10.25
CA SER A 134 3.05 5.29 9.12
C SER A 134 3.43 3.83 9.32
N TYR A 135 4.65 3.53 9.79
CA TYR A 135 5.04 2.16 10.16
C TYR A 135 4.20 1.60 11.31
N ASN A 136 3.92 2.39 12.35
CA ASN A 136 3.07 1.96 13.47
C ASN A 136 1.65 1.65 13.01
N ILE A 137 1.07 2.51 12.17
CA ILE A 137 -0.24 2.28 11.56
C ILE A 137 -0.19 0.98 10.78
N LEU A 138 0.65 0.84 9.75
CA LEU A 138 0.72 -0.36 8.90
C LEU A 138 0.99 -1.65 9.70
N SER A 139 1.80 -1.57 10.76
CA SER A 139 2.07 -2.70 11.66
C SER A 139 0.81 -3.21 12.36
N ALA A 140 -0.19 -2.35 12.61
CA ALA A 140 -1.46 -2.77 13.21
C ALA A 140 -2.31 -3.68 12.30
N MET A 141 -1.92 -3.85 11.03
CA MET A 141 -2.53 -4.78 10.07
C MET A 141 -1.53 -5.84 9.57
N ALA A 142 -0.30 -5.87 10.10
CA ALA A 142 0.70 -6.84 9.69
C ALA A 142 0.28 -8.24 10.11
N LEU A 143 0.38 -9.19 9.18
CA LEU A 143 0.06 -10.59 9.39
C LEU A 143 1.31 -11.34 9.87
N PRO A 144 1.30 -11.94 11.07
CA PRO A 144 2.41 -12.79 11.51
C PRO A 144 2.55 -14.03 10.62
N ASN A 145 3.79 -14.50 10.44
CA ASN A 145 4.03 -15.74 9.72
C ASN A 145 3.38 -16.93 10.44
N GLY A 146 2.60 -17.71 9.70
CA GLY A 146 1.83 -18.86 10.22
C GLY A 146 0.40 -18.54 10.62
N PHE A 147 -0.02 -17.26 10.64
CA PHE A 147 -1.40 -16.87 10.97
C PHE A 147 -2.41 -17.37 9.94
N ILE A 148 -2.08 -17.28 8.64
CA ILE A 148 -2.89 -17.84 7.55
C ILE A 148 -2.07 -18.91 6.82
N ARG A 149 -2.47 -20.16 6.96
CA ARG A 149 -1.85 -21.30 6.27
C ARG A 149 -2.51 -21.51 4.92
N ASN A 150 -1.72 -21.58 3.85
CA ASN A 150 -2.24 -22.03 2.57
C ASN A 150 -2.33 -23.56 2.60
N LYS A 151 -3.52 -24.13 2.39
CA LYS A 151 -3.69 -25.60 2.36
C LYS A 151 -3.33 -26.21 1.00
N LYS A 152 -3.36 -25.42 -0.06
CA LYS A 152 -3.07 -25.86 -1.44
C LYS A 152 -1.57 -25.87 -1.72
N TYR A 153 -0.83 -24.98 -1.08
CA TYR A 153 0.60 -24.82 -1.28
C TYR A 153 1.30 -24.78 0.07
N ASN A 154 2.49 -25.38 0.20
CA ASN A 154 3.22 -25.46 1.48
C ASN A 154 3.88 -24.12 1.89
N TYR A 155 3.10 -23.03 1.93
CA TYR A 155 3.53 -21.71 2.37
C TYR A 155 2.43 -20.99 3.16
N ASN A 156 2.82 -19.98 3.95
CA ASN A 156 1.91 -19.15 4.72
C ASN A 156 1.66 -17.80 4.01
N THR A 157 0.52 -17.19 4.27
CA THR A 157 0.25 -15.78 3.95
C THR A 157 0.58 -14.93 5.17
N TYR A 158 1.52 -14.01 5.00
CA TYR A 158 2.01 -13.11 6.04
C TYR A 158 2.53 -11.81 5.42
N THR A 159 2.71 -10.78 6.24
CA THR A 159 3.29 -9.51 5.78
C THR A 159 4.79 -9.71 5.65
N ARG A 160 5.30 -9.75 4.41
CA ARG A 160 6.73 -9.99 4.13
C ARG A 160 7.60 -8.75 4.32
N TYR A 161 7.03 -7.59 4.04
CA TYR A 161 7.68 -6.30 4.22
C TYR A 161 6.63 -5.19 4.36
N ILE A 162 7.05 -4.07 4.93
CA ILE A 162 6.33 -2.80 4.91
C ILE A 162 7.24 -1.78 4.25
N CYS A 163 6.72 -1.06 3.24
CA CYS A 163 7.45 0.02 2.58
C CYS A 163 6.66 1.31 2.57
N LEU A 164 7.36 2.44 2.59
CA LEU A 164 6.80 3.79 2.45
C LEU A 164 7.54 4.53 1.34
N TYR A 165 6.80 5.31 0.56
CA TYR A 165 7.37 6.25 -0.41
C TYR A 165 7.08 7.66 0.07
N ASP A 166 8.11 8.50 0.16
CA ASP A 166 7.95 9.93 0.39
C ASP A 166 8.25 10.68 -0.91
N SER A 167 7.20 11.23 -1.51
CA SER A 167 7.28 11.94 -2.79
C SER A 167 7.97 13.28 -2.72
N LYS A 168 8.10 13.89 -1.53
CA LYS A 168 8.76 15.17 -1.34
C LYS A 168 10.27 14.99 -1.25
N HIS A 169 10.72 14.02 -0.45
CA HIS A 169 12.15 13.73 -0.28
C HIS A 169 12.67 12.69 -1.29
N ARG A 170 11.78 12.08 -2.08
CA ARG A 170 12.10 11.07 -3.11
C ARG A 170 12.86 9.88 -2.52
N LEU A 171 12.34 9.36 -1.41
CA LEU A 171 12.90 8.20 -0.71
C LEU A 171 11.88 7.06 -0.63
N LEU A 172 12.40 5.85 -0.67
CA LEU A 172 11.74 4.60 -0.33
C LEU A 172 12.32 4.13 1.00
N THR A 173 11.47 3.88 1.99
CA THR A 173 11.87 3.11 3.16
C THR A 173 11.26 1.71 3.12
N VAL A 174 11.99 0.71 3.58
CA VAL A 174 11.52 -0.68 3.61
C VAL A 174 12.01 -1.41 4.85
N LYS A 175 11.12 -2.22 5.43
CA LYS A 175 11.38 -3.08 6.58
C LYS A 175 10.87 -4.48 6.28
N SER A 176 11.66 -5.51 6.54
CA SER A 176 11.24 -6.91 6.41
C SER A 176 10.42 -7.37 7.62
N ASP A 177 9.87 -8.57 7.57
CA ASP A 177 9.10 -9.16 8.67
C ASP A 177 9.97 -9.62 9.83
N THR A 178 11.21 -10.04 9.55
CA THR A 178 12.14 -10.63 10.53
C THR A 178 13.14 -9.63 11.09
N ASN A 179 13.52 -8.59 10.34
CA ASN A 179 14.48 -7.57 10.79
C ASN A 179 13.75 -6.28 11.20
N PRO A 180 13.91 -5.80 12.45
CA PRO A 180 13.26 -4.57 12.89
C PRO A 180 13.80 -3.30 12.24
N MET A 181 14.99 -3.36 11.62
CA MET A 181 15.65 -2.24 10.94
C MET A 181 14.82 -1.77 9.73
N VAL A 182 14.74 -0.45 9.59
CA VAL A 182 14.17 0.21 8.41
C VAL A 182 15.33 0.66 7.54
N TYR A 183 15.37 0.17 6.30
CA TYR A 183 16.32 0.58 5.27
C TYR A 183 15.73 1.74 4.48
N GLU A 184 16.58 2.63 3.99
CA GLU A 184 16.21 3.77 3.13
C GLU A 184 16.97 3.67 1.81
N LEU A 185 16.31 4.06 0.73
CA LEU A 185 16.88 4.21 -0.61
C LEU A 185 16.30 5.50 -1.21
N ALA A 186 17.16 6.49 -1.47
CA ALA A 186 16.80 7.70 -2.19
C ALA A 186 16.94 7.50 -3.70
N PHE A 187 16.22 8.30 -4.48
CA PHE A 187 16.44 8.35 -5.94
C PHE A 187 17.87 8.75 -6.31
N GLU A 188 18.51 9.57 -5.47
CA GLU A 188 19.89 10.03 -5.67
C GLU A 188 20.93 8.92 -5.46
N ASP A 189 20.56 7.81 -4.80
CA ASP A 189 21.42 6.63 -4.61
C ASP A 189 21.44 5.72 -5.86
N ILE A 190 20.64 6.04 -6.89
CA ILE A 190 20.56 5.27 -8.14
C ILE A 190 21.56 5.87 -9.14
N GLU A 191 22.78 5.33 -9.18
CA GLU A 191 23.89 5.91 -9.97
C GLU A 191 23.76 5.68 -11.48
N GLU A 192 23.41 4.46 -11.90
CA GLU A 192 23.25 4.08 -13.32
C GLU A 192 21.77 4.07 -13.74
N GLU A 193 21.21 5.23 -14.09
CA GLU A 193 19.77 5.39 -14.42
C GLU A 193 19.28 4.46 -15.55
N ASP A 194 20.14 4.17 -16.54
CA ASP A 194 19.81 3.33 -17.69
C ASP A 194 20.02 1.82 -17.48
N LYS A 195 20.52 1.42 -16.30
CA LYS A 195 20.77 0.01 -16.00
C LYS A 195 19.92 -0.47 -14.83
N ARG A 196 19.50 -1.74 -14.92
CA ARG A 196 18.82 -2.39 -13.81
C ARG A 196 19.78 -2.52 -12.64
N GLN A 197 19.43 -1.89 -11.53
CA GLN A 197 20.13 -2.01 -10.25
C GLN A 197 19.29 -2.80 -9.24
N ALA A 198 19.96 -3.49 -8.32
CA ALA A 198 19.32 -4.28 -7.29
C ALA A 198 19.96 -3.98 -5.93
N PHE A 199 19.12 -3.69 -4.95
CA PHE A 199 19.51 -3.47 -3.57
C PHE A 199 18.96 -4.62 -2.72
N PHE A 200 19.78 -5.16 -1.83
CA PHE A 200 19.43 -6.31 -1.00
C PHE A 200 19.23 -5.86 0.45
N LEU A 201 18.22 -6.43 1.10
CA LEU A 201 17.90 -6.16 2.50
C LEU A 201 18.46 -7.30 3.36
N GLU A 202 19.17 -6.97 4.43
CA GLU A 202 19.52 -7.96 5.45
C GLU A 202 18.24 -8.32 6.22
N THR A 203 17.92 -9.61 6.25
CA THR A 203 16.70 -10.14 6.86
C THR A 203 16.93 -10.75 8.22
N ASP A 204 18.18 -10.98 8.61
CA ASP A 204 18.48 -11.52 9.93
C ASP A 204 18.10 -10.52 11.03
N PHE A 205 17.62 -11.06 12.16
CA PHE A 205 17.29 -10.24 13.32
C PHE A 205 18.59 -9.76 13.98
N VAL A 206 18.85 -8.45 13.89
CA VAL A 206 20.04 -7.83 14.47
C VAL A 206 19.71 -7.15 15.79
N THR A 207 20.63 -7.23 16.74
CA THR A 207 20.58 -6.49 18.01
C THR A 207 21.85 -5.67 18.20
N GLU A 208 21.72 -4.50 18.79
CA GLU A 208 22.86 -3.67 19.19
C GLU A 208 23.04 -3.74 20.71
N LYS A 209 24.28 -3.95 21.16
CA LYS A 209 24.60 -3.91 22.59
C LYS A 209 24.75 -2.45 23.02
N LEU A 210 24.00 -2.03 24.04
CA LEU A 210 24.03 -0.65 24.55
C LEU A 210 25.36 -0.24 25.21
N ASN A 211 26.22 -1.19 25.57
CA ASN A 211 27.44 -0.94 26.35
C ASN A 211 28.71 -1.22 25.54
N LYS A 212 28.92 -0.52 24.41
CA LYS A 212 30.20 -0.51 23.71
C LYS A 212 30.83 0.88 23.74
#